data_AF-A0A7W8P927-F1
#
_entry.id   AF-A0A7W8P927-F1
#
_cell.length_a   1.000
_cell.length_b   1.000
_cell.length_c   1.000
_cell.angle_alpha   90.00
_cell.angle_beta   90.00
_cell.angle_gamma   90.00
#
_symmetry.space_group_name_H-M   'P 1'
#
loop_
_entity.id
_entity.type
_entity.pdbx_description
1 polymer ?
#
loop_
_entity_poly.entity_id
_entity_poly.type
_entity_poly.pdbx_seq_one_letter_code
_entity_poly.pdbx_strand_id
1 'polypeptide(L)'
;MMQPTRSLTTLTAACTIAAFAFSSMVHGRTVYSEPFDYKKFPAPSIYFEGKSLKEIDQFCKSGQNASADDAAACGQWDFEHLNSTLNATYAKVLNSIRKSDKELAEYHAPLAAPDFVGAQESWFKYRDRYCYSYVYALGEASGRYIYFWDCMKEITEDRIKQLERFSQ
;
A
#
# COMPACT_ATOMS: atom_id res chain seq x y z
N MET A 1 65.73 -40.04 64.68
CA MET A 1 64.29 -40.33 64.86
C MET A 1 63.49 -39.43 63.93
N MET A 2 62.68 -40.03 63.06
CA MET A 2 61.50 -39.51 62.33
C MET A 2 61.63 -38.28 61.39
N GLN A 3 61.50 -38.57 60.09
CA GLN A 3 60.86 -37.72 59.06
C GLN A 3 59.31 -37.68 59.28
N PRO A 4 58.47 -37.16 58.34
CA PRO A 4 58.34 -35.80 57.78
C PRO A 4 56.84 -35.35 57.77
N THR A 5 56.52 -34.13 57.32
CA THR A 5 55.24 -33.89 56.62
C THR A 5 55.35 -32.76 55.59
N ARG A 6 54.79 -33.06 54.41
CA ARG A 6 54.66 -32.23 53.19
C ARG A 6 53.37 -31.40 53.21
N SER A 7 53.36 -30.35 52.38
CA SER A 7 52.31 -29.97 51.39
C SER A 7 52.13 -28.44 51.37
N LEU A 8 52.57 -27.70 50.34
CA LEU A 8 52.06 -27.52 48.96
C LEU A 8 50.64 -26.91 48.90
N THR A 9 50.56 -25.62 48.58
CA THR A 9 49.38 -25.00 47.97
C THR A 9 49.82 -24.05 46.85
N THR A 10 49.42 -24.44 45.65
CA THR A 10 49.57 -23.80 44.35
C THR A 10 48.76 -22.51 44.25
N LEU A 11 49.37 -21.42 43.76
CA LEU A 11 48.65 -20.25 43.24
C LEU A 11 48.20 -20.55 41.80
N THR A 12 46.89 -20.49 41.56
CA THR A 12 46.25 -20.65 40.26
C THR A 12 46.43 -19.40 39.41
N ALA A 13 46.86 -19.61 38.17
CA ALA A 13 46.94 -18.59 37.12
C ALA A 13 45.53 -18.17 36.67
N ALA A 14 45.25 -16.86 36.74
CA ALA A 14 44.03 -16.28 36.19
C ALA A 14 44.16 -16.13 34.66
N CYS A 15 43.33 -16.88 33.94
CA CYS A 15 43.25 -16.89 32.49
C CYS A 15 42.30 -15.77 32.03
N THR A 16 42.82 -14.65 31.54
CA THR A 16 42.03 -13.60 30.87
C THR A 16 41.77 -14.00 29.43
N ILE A 17 40.59 -14.54 29.14
CA ILE A 17 40.04 -14.64 27.78
C ILE A 17 38.82 -13.72 27.72
N ALA A 18 39.05 -12.45 27.37
CA ALA A 18 37.98 -11.55 26.93
C ALA A 18 38.01 -11.50 25.40
N ALA A 19 37.53 -12.57 24.76
CA ALA A 19 37.29 -12.55 23.32
C ALA A 19 35.96 -11.82 23.07
N PHE A 20 36.08 -10.63 22.49
CA PHE A 20 34.99 -9.77 22.06
C PHE A 20 33.99 -10.53 21.18
N ALA A 21 32.80 -10.80 21.73
CA ALA A 21 31.62 -11.16 20.95
C ALA A 21 31.03 -9.89 20.29
N PHE A 22 31.74 -9.30 19.33
CA PHE A 22 31.12 -8.37 18.39
C PHE A 22 30.41 -9.19 17.32
N SER A 23 29.25 -9.75 17.68
CA SER A 23 28.29 -10.21 16.69
C SER A 23 27.77 -8.97 15.97
N SER A 24 28.38 -8.61 14.85
CA SER A 24 27.81 -7.63 13.92
C SER A 24 26.44 -8.16 13.50
N MET A 25 25.37 -7.61 14.06
CA MET A 25 24.00 -7.82 13.60
C MET A 25 23.87 -7.15 12.23
N VAL A 26 24.40 -7.81 11.20
CA VAL A 26 24.09 -7.48 9.81
C VAL A 26 22.61 -7.83 9.63
N HIS A 27 21.73 -6.85 9.78
CA HIS A 27 20.33 -7.00 9.41
C HIS A 27 20.29 -7.16 7.89
N GLY A 28 20.07 -8.39 7.43
CA GLY A 28 19.95 -8.70 6.01
C GLY A 28 18.77 -7.93 5.44
N ARG A 29 19.03 -7.00 4.51
CA ARG A 29 17.96 -6.32 3.76
C ARG A 29 17.22 -7.35 2.91
N THR A 30 15.91 -7.47 3.14
CA THR A 30 15.03 -8.26 2.29
C THR A 30 14.51 -7.40 1.13
N VAL A 31 13.91 -8.00 0.10
CA VAL A 31 13.21 -7.23 -0.96
C VAL A 31 12.11 -6.32 -0.37
N TYR A 32 11.59 -6.66 0.82
CA TYR A 32 10.55 -5.90 1.53
C TYR A 32 11.09 -4.75 2.41
N SER A 33 12.42 -4.65 2.54
CA SER A 33 13.11 -3.61 3.33
C SER A 33 13.31 -2.30 2.55
N GLU A 34 13.01 -2.29 1.26
CA GLU A 34 13.02 -1.09 0.43
C GLU A 34 11.75 -0.24 0.64
N PRO A 35 11.81 1.08 0.40
CA PRO A 35 10.63 1.94 0.41
C PRO A 35 9.56 1.40 -0.56
N PHE A 36 8.36 1.20 -0.03
CA PHE A 36 7.22 0.76 -0.81
C PHE A 36 6.88 1.81 -1.87
N ASP A 37 6.62 1.36 -3.10
CA ASP A 37 6.18 2.20 -4.20
C ASP A 37 5.26 1.39 -5.11
N TYR A 38 3.95 1.64 -5.00
CA TYR A 38 2.95 0.90 -5.79
C TYR A 38 3.16 1.07 -7.30
N LYS A 39 3.86 2.13 -7.74
CA LYS A 39 4.14 2.39 -9.17
C LYS A 39 5.20 1.46 -9.76
N LYS A 40 5.93 0.74 -8.91
CA LYS A 40 6.88 -0.30 -9.35
C LYS A 40 6.20 -1.64 -9.64
N PHE A 41 4.96 -1.82 -9.18
CA PHE A 41 4.20 -3.02 -9.51
C PHE A 41 3.77 -2.94 -10.99
N PRO A 42 3.93 -4.02 -11.78
CA PRO A 42 3.53 -4.01 -13.18
C PRO A 42 2.03 -3.75 -13.32
N ALA A 43 1.65 -2.90 -14.26
CA ALA A 43 0.25 -2.69 -14.59
C ALA A 43 -0.42 -4.03 -14.97
N PRO A 44 -1.72 -4.24 -14.68
CA PRO A 44 -2.42 -5.48 -14.99
C PRO A 44 -2.35 -5.85 -16.48
N SER A 45 -2.34 -4.86 -17.37
CA SER A 45 -2.19 -5.07 -18.82
C SER A 45 -0.86 -5.71 -19.22
N ILE A 46 0.20 -5.52 -18.40
CA ILE A 46 1.50 -6.14 -18.57
C ILE A 46 1.55 -7.47 -17.81
N TYR A 47 1.06 -7.51 -16.57
CA TYR A 47 1.06 -8.72 -15.74
C TYR A 47 0.27 -9.86 -16.37
N PHE A 48 -0.89 -9.54 -16.96
CA PHE A 48 -1.78 -10.50 -17.63
C PHE A 48 -1.62 -10.49 -19.15
N GLU A 49 -0.43 -10.17 -19.67
CA GLU A 49 -0.18 -10.16 -21.12
C GLU A 49 -0.62 -11.49 -21.77
N GLY A 50 -1.36 -11.38 -22.88
CA GLY A 50 -1.90 -12.52 -23.61
C GLY A 50 -3.19 -13.14 -23.02
N LYS A 51 -3.72 -12.61 -21.91
CA LYS A 51 -5.04 -12.99 -21.37
C LYS A 51 -6.13 -12.05 -21.87
N SER A 52 -7.30 -12.61 -22.13
CA SER A 52 -8.52 -11.83 -22.35
C SER A 52 -9.08 -11.30 -21.04
N LEU A 53 -9.87 -10.22 -21.11
CA LEU A 53 -10.55 -9.63 -19.94
C LEU A 53 -11.33 -10.68 -19.13
N LYS A 54 -12.04 -11.58 -19.82
CA LYS A 54 -12.83 -12.63 -19.17
C LYS A 54 -11.96 -13.65 -18.43
N GLU A 55 -10.78 -13.98 -18.95
CA GLU A 55 -9.85 -14.89 -18.27
C GLU A 55 -9.27 -14.23 -17.02
N ILE A 56 -8.94 -12.94 -17.09
CA ILE A 56 -8.45 -12.16 -15.94
C ILE A 56 -9.54 -12.11 -14.87
N ASP A 57 -10.76 -11.73 -15.22
CA ASP A 57 -11.89 -11.67 -14.28
C ASP A 57 -12.16 -13.02 -13.62
N GLN A 58 -12.15 -14.10 -14.40
CA GLN A 58 -12.36 -15.45 -13.87
C GLN A 58 -11.25 -15.86 -12.91
N PHE A 59 -9.99 -15.58 -13.27
CA PHE A 59 -8.84 -15.86 -12.43
C PHE A 59 -8.93 -15.09 -11.11
N CYS A 60 -9.08 -13.76 -11.18
CA CYS A 60 -9.12 -12.87 -10.02
C CYS A 60 -10.32 -13.14 -9.11
N LYS A 61 -11.48 -13.50 -9.67
CA LYS A 61 -12.65 -13.90 -8.88
C LYS A 61 -12.46 -15.24 -8.18
N SER A 62 -11.78 -16.20 -8.81
CA SER A 62 -11.59 -17.53 -8.24
C SER A 62 -10.51 -17.55 -7.15
N GLY A 63 -9.45 -16.76 -7.32
CA GLY A 63 -8.25 -16.80 -6.47
C GLY A 63 -7.55 -18.16 -6.43
N GLN A 64 -7.95 -19.11 -7.27
CA GLN A 64 -7.51 -20.50 -7.14
C GLN A 64 -6.05 -20.62 -7.60
N ASN A 65 -5.19 -21.12 -6.71
CA ASN A 65 -3.75 -21.23 -6.92
C ASN A 65 -3.04 -19.88 -7.18
N ALA A 66 -3.63 -18.75 -6.76
CA ALA A 66 -3.01 -17.44 -6.88
C ALA A 66 -1.80 -17.32 -5.94
N SER A 67 -0.67 -16.88 -6.49
CA SER A 67 0.46 -16.41 -5.72
C SER A 67 0.16 -15.05 -5.05
N ALA A 68 1.09 -14.56 -4.22
CA ALA A 68 0.96 -13.22 -3.64
C ALA A 68 1.00 -12.12 -4.71
N ASP A 69 1.81 -12.30 -5.76
CA ASP A 69 1.87 -11.36 -6.88
C ASP A 69 0.59 -11.41 -7.72
N ASP A 70 0.01 -12.60 -7.90
CA ASP A 70 -1.30 -12.74 -8.56
C ASP A 70 -2.39 -12.01 -7.78
N ALA A 71 -2.42 -12.16 -6.45
CA ALA A 71 -3.36 -11.47 -5.60
C ALA A 71 -3.19 -9.95 -5.67
N ALA A 72 -1.94 -9.45 -5.69
CA ALA A 72 -1.65 -8.03 -5.86
C ALA A 72 -2.08 -7.51 -7.24
N ALA A 73 -1.82 -8.26 -8.31
CA ALA A 73 -2.23 -7.91 -9.66
C ALA A 73 -3.75 -7.86 -9.81
N CYS A 74 -4.47 -8.83 -9.21
CA CYS A 74 -5.92 -8.82 -9.16
C CYS A 74 -6.46 -7.65 -8.32
N GLY A 75 -5.82 -7.32 -7.19
CA GLY A 75 -6.17 -6.12 -6.42
C GLY A 75 -6.04 -4.83 -7.25
N GLN A 76 -4.97 -4.70 -8.04
CA GLN A 76 -4.80 -3.58 -8.95
C GLN A 76 -5.84 -3.56 -10.07
N TRP A 77 -6.12 -4.73 -10.67
CA TRP A 77 -7.14 -4.89 -11.71
C TRP A 77 -8.51 -4.36 -11.25
N ASP A 78 -8.96 -4.80 -10.08
CA ASP A 78 -10.20 -4.37 -9.45
C ASP A 78 -10.19 -2.86 -9.16
N PHE A 79 -9.07 -2.34 -8.65
CA PHE A 79 -8.90 -0.91 -8.41
C PHE A 79 -9.00 -0.09 -9.70
N GLU A 80 -8.40 -0.53 -10.80
CA GLU A 80 -8.47 0.19 -12.08
C GLU A 80 -9.91 0.26 -12.62
N HIS A 81 -10.68 -0.82 -12.47
CA HIS A 81 -12.11 -0.82 -12.78
C HIS A 81 -12.92 0.14 -11.89
N LEU A 82 -12.66 0.13 -10.58
CA LEU A 82 -13.29 1.07 -9.64
C LEU A 82 -12.89 2.52 -9.95
N ASN A 83 -11.64 2.77 -10.30
CA ASN A 83 -11.16 4.10 -10.64
C ASN A 83 -11.78 4.62 -11.95
N SER A 84 -12.05 3.74 -12.91
CA SER A 84 -12.85 4.07 -14.10
C SER A 84 -14.28 4.47 -13.73
N THR A 85 -14.93 3.69 -12.84
CA THR A 85 -16.25 4.02 -12.31
C THR A 85 -16.25 5.36 -11.58
N LEU A 86 -15.26 5.61 -10.72
CA LEU A 86 -15.09 6.89 -10.03
C LEU A 86 -14.99 8.05 -11.03
N ASN A 87 -14.19 7.93 -12.09
CA ASN A 87 -14.03 8.97 -13.10
C ASN A 87 -15.33 9.26 -13.84
N ALA A 88 -16.11 8.22 -14.18
CA ALA A 88 -17.41 8.37 -14.81
C ALA A 88 -18.41 9.08 -13.88
N THR A 89 -18.49 8.66 -12.62
CA THR A 89 -19.37 9.28 -11.61
C THR A 89 -18.97 10.73 -11.35
N TYR A 90 -17.68 11.01 -11.19
CA TYR A 90 -17.15 12.37 -11.04
C TYR A 90 -17.50 13.25 -12.24
N ALA A 91 -17.32 12.77 -13.47
CA ALA A 91 -17.64 13.52 -14.67
C ALA A 91 -19.13 13.86 -14.76
N LYS A 92 -20.02 12.92 -14.38
CA LYS A 92 -21.46 13.16 -14.30
C LYS A 92 -21.79 14.29 -13.32
N VAL A 93 -21.23 14.24 -12.11
CA VAL A 93 -21.44 15.28 -11.08
C VAL A 93 -20.90 16.63 -11.53
N LEU A 94 -19.66 16.67 -12.02
CA LEU A 94 -19.03 17.90 -12.50
C LEU A 94 -19.84 18.56 -13.63
N ASN A 95 -20.38 17.77 -14.55
CA ASN A 95 -21.23 18.30 -15.62
C ASN A 95 -22.54 18.90 -15.07
N SER A 96 -23.12 18.32 -14.02
CA SER A 96 -24.29 18.90 -13.34
C SER A 96 -23.93 20.24 -12.69
N ILE A 97 -22.84 20.29 -11.93
CA ILE A 97 -22.36 21.53 -11.29
C ILE A 97 -22.09 22.61 -12.33
N ARG A 98 -21.40 22.27 -13.42
CA ARG A 98 -21.12 23.22 -14.52
C ARG A 98 -22.38 23.72 -15.22
N LYS A 99 -23.47 22.95 -15.22
CA LYS A 99 -24.75 23.40 -15.75
C LYS A 99 -25.36 24.45 -14.81
N SER A 100 -25.40 24.17 -13.50
CA SER A 100 -25.86 25.13 -12.49
C SER A 100 -25.03 26.41 -12.48
N ASP A 101 -23.71 26.30 -12.60
CA ASP A 101 -22.79 27.45 -12.70
C ASP A 101 -23.15 28.36 -13.89
N LYS A 102 -23.54 27.79 -15.03
CA LYS A 102 -23.99 28.57 -16.20
C LYS A 102 -25.32 29.25 -15.97
N GLU A 103 -26.27 28.57 -15.34
CA GLU A 103 -27.59 29.12 -15.01
C GLU A 103 -27.49 30.25 -13.98
N LEU A 104 -26.52 30.17 -13.05
CA LEU A 104 -26.29 31.17 -12.02
C LEU A 104 -25.35 32.31 -12.44
N ALA A 105 -24.69 32.19 -13.59
CA ALA A 105 -23.75 33.20 -14.09
C ALA A 105 -24.40 34.58 -14.28
N GLU A 106 -25.69 34.61 -14.64
CA GLU A 106 -26.47 35.85 -14.79
C GLU A 106 -26.63 36.63 -13.48
N TYR A 107 -26.47 35.96 -12.34
CA TYR A 107 -26.61 36.55 -11.00
C TYR A 107 -25.27 36.91 -10.34
N HIS A 108 -24.16 36.83 -11.08
CA HIS A 108 -22.81 37.04 -10.55
C HIS A 108 -22.48 36.18 -9.31
N ALA A 109 -23.11 35.00 -9.19
CA ALA A 109 -22.82 34.06 -8.13
C ALA A 109 -21.42 33.43 -8.29
N PRO A 110 -20.74 33.04 -7.21
CA PRO A 110 -19.51 32.26 -7.29
C PRO A 110 -19.72 30.93 -8.04
N LEU A 111 -18.73 30.53 -8.85
CA LEU A 111 -18.75 29.25 -9.56
C LEU A 111 -18.35 28.11 -8.62
N ALA A 112 -19.14 27.04 -8.56
CA ALA A 112 -18.89 25.89 -7.69
C ALA A 112 -17.93 24.86 -8.33
N ALA A 113 -17.84 24.79 -9.67
CA ALA A 113 -17.02 23.80 -10.35
C ALA A 113 -15.52 23.83 -9.96
N PRO A 114 -14.85 25.01 -9.83
CA PRO A 114 -13.44 25.06 -9.42
C PRO A 114 -13.18 24.40 -8.05
N ASP A 115 -14.03 24.67 -7.06
CA ASP A 115 -13.91 24.08 -5.73
C ASP A 115 -14.16 22.57 -5.75
N PHE A 116 -15.13 22.12 -6.55
CA PHE A 116 -15.39 20.68 -6.70
C PHE A 116 -14.21 19.93 -7.36
N VAL A 117 -13.55 20.54 -8.35
CA VAL A 117 -12.32 20.01 -8.95
C VAL A 117 -11.20 19.93 -7.89
N GLY A 118 -10.96 21.02 -7.16
CA GLY A 118 -9.93 21.06 -6.11
C GLY A 118 -10.18 20.05 -4.98
N ALA A 119 -11.44 19.83 -4.62
CA ALA A 119 -11.82 18.82 -3.65
C ALA A 119 -11.49 17.39 -4.13
N GLN A 120 -11.75 17.07 -5.40
CA GLN A 120 -11.41 15.77 -5.97
C GLN A 120 -9.90 15.55 -6.06
N GLU A 121 -9.13 16.57 -6.46
CA GLU A 121 -7.67 16.51 -6.48
C GLU A 121 -7.07 16.27 -5.09
N SER A 122 -7.60 16.96 -4.09
CA SER A 122 -7.20 16.80 -2.69
C SER A 122 -7.55 15.41 -2.16
N TRP A 123 -8.71 14.88 -2.57
CA TRP A 123 -9.12 13.52 -2.22
C TRP A 123 -8.18 12.45 -2.80
N PHE A 124 -7.72 12.59 -4.05
CA PHE A 124 -6.73 11.65 -4.61
C PHE A 124 -5.43 11.63 -3.78
N LYS A 125 -4.94 12.81 -3.37
CA LYS A 125 -3.77 12.91 -2.50
C LYS A 125 -4.01 12.25 -1.13
N TYR A 126 -5.20 12.46 -0.55
CA TYR A 126 -5.60 11.82 0.69
C TYR A 126 -5.59 10.29 0.56
N ARG A 127 -6.28 9.73 -0.45
CA ARG A 127 -6.37 8.28 -0.69
C ARG A 127 -4.97 7.67 -0.76
N ASP A 128 -4.12 8.20 -1.64
CA ASP A 128 -2.80 7.64 -1.86
C ASP A 128 -1.96 7.69 -0.57
N ARG A 129 -1.96 8.84 0.13
CA ARG A 129 -1.19 9.00 1.39
C ARG A 129 -1.72 8.14 2.53
N TYR A 130 -3.03 7.96 2.62
CA TYR A 130 -3.65 7.09 3.60
C TYR A 130 -3.27 5.63 3.33
N CYS A 131 -3.32 5.16 2.09
CA CYS A 131 -2.93 3.78 1.79
C CYS A 131 -1.42 3.55 1.95
N TYR A 132 -0.59 4.55 1.71
CA TYR A 132 0.84 4.50 2.08
C TYR A 132 1.04 4.38 3.60
N SER A 133 0.32 5.17 4.40
CA SER A 133 0.47 5.10 5.86
C SER A 133 0.02 3.73 6.40
N TYR A 134 -1.06 3.18 5.85
CA TYR A 134 -1.55 1.85 6.18
C TYR A 134 -0.49 0.77 5.97
N VAL A 135 0.14 0.70 4.79
CA VAL A 135 1.13 -0.34 4.51
C VAL A 135 2.47 -0.14 5.22
N TYR A 136 2.83 1.10 5.55
CA TYR A 136 4.01 1.36 6.38
C TYR A 136 3.80 0.98 7.84
N ALA A 137 2.57 1.07 8.36
CA ALA A 137 2.24 0.60 9.70
C ALA A 137 2.41 -0.92 9.86
N LEU A 138 2.41 -1.69 8.76
CA LEU A 138 2.60 -3.15 8.77
C LEU A 138 4.07 -3.58 8.94
N GLY A 139 5.04 -2.67 8.89
CA GLY A 139 6.45 -3.03 8.87
C GLY A 139 6.85 -3.78 7.59
N GLU A 140 7.99 -4.47 7.58
CA GLU A 140 8.43 -5.28 6.42
C GLU A 140 7.46 -6.45 6.20
N ALA A 141 6.73 -6.43 5.08
CA ALA A 141 5.74 -7.46 4.77
C ALA A 141 5.68 -7.74 3.27
N SER A 142 5.57 -9.02 2.93
CA SER A 142 5.39 -9.47 1.55
C SER A 142 4.04 -9.07 0.95
N GLY A 143 3.02 -8.92 1.79
CA GLY A 143 1.67 -8.56 1.38
C GLY A 143 1.42 -7.06 1.13
N ARG A 144 2.44 -6.18 1.22
CA ARG A 144 2.22 -4.73 1.13
C ARG A 144 1.45 -4.28 -0.12
N TYR A 145 1.69 -4.89 -1.28
CA TYR A 145 0.94 -4.55 -2.49
C TYR A 145 -0.53 -4.96 -2.40
N ILE A 146 -0.82 -6.16 -1.87
CA ILE A 146 -2.20 -6.64 -1.66
C ILE A 146 -2.95 -5.65 -0.76
N TYR A 147 -2.38 -5.35 0.41
CA TYR A 147 -2.97 -4.44 1.39
C TYR A 147 -3.13 -3.00 0.86
N PHE A 148 -2.17 -2.54 0.05
CA PHE A 148 -2.27 -1.24 -0.60
C PHE A 148 -3.46 -1.19 -1.55
N TRP A 149 -3.60 -2.19 -2.42
CA TRP A 149 -4.67 -2.23 -3.40
C TRP A 149 -6.04 -2.39 -2.75
N ASP A 150 -6.16 -3.22 -1.71
CA ASP A 150 -7.41 -3.32 -0.94
C ASP A 150 -7.82 -1.97 -0.32
N CYS A 151 -6.88 -1.26 0.31
CA CYS A 151 -7.13 0.10 0.81
C CYS A 151 -7.58 1.07 -0.30
N MET A 152 -6.91 1.04 -1.46
CA MET A 152 -7.24 1.91 -2.58
C MET A 152 -8.65 1.65 -3.13
N LYS A 153 -9.08 0.38 -3.17
CA LYS A 153 -10.43 -0.01 -3.57
C LYS A 153 -11.47 0.51 -2.59
N GLU A 154 -11.34 0.20 -1.31
CA GLU A 154 -12.32 0.57 -0.26
C GLU A 154 -12.57 2.09 -0.25
N ILE A 155 -11.50 2.89 -0.21
CA ILE A 155 -11.63 4.35 -0.20
C ILE A 155 -12.28 4.86 -1.50
N THR A 156 -11.96 4.24 -2.64
CA THR A 156 -12.54 4.61 -3.94
C THR A 156 -14.03 4.28 -4.03
N GLU A 157 -14.45 3.13 -3.53
CA GLU A 157 -15.87 2.77 -3.42
C GLU A 157 -16.66 3.76 -2.57
N ASP A 158 -16.10 4.17 -1.43
CA ASP A 158 -16.76 5.14 -0.56
C ASP A 158 -16.89 6.52 -1.22
N ARG A 159 -15.89 6.92 -2.02
CA ARG A 159 -15.98 8.15 -2.80
C ARG A 159 -17.02 8.05 -3.90
N ILE A 160 -17.14 6.92 -4.59
CA ILE A 160 -18.23 6.70 -5.56
C ILE A 160 -19.57 6.88 -4.86
N LYS A 161 -19.80 6.20 -3.73
CA LYS A 161 -21.06 6.34 -2.95
C LYS A 161 -21.32 7.77 -2.52
N GLN A 162 -20.28 8.53 -2.13
CA GLN A 162 -20.40 9.93 -1.75
C GLN A 162 -20.82 10.80 -2.95
N LEU A 163 -20.22 10.60 -4.12
CA LEU A 163 -20.56 11.34 -5.34
C LEU A 163 -21.96 11.00 -5.86
N GLU A 164 -22.36 9.73 -5.76
CA GLU A 164 -23.70 9.29 -6.15
C GLU A 164 -24.78 9.99 -5.31
N ARG A 165 -24.58 10.11 -3.98
CA ARG A 165 -25.48 10.85 -3.08
C ARG A 165 -25.56 12.34 -3.41
N PHE A 166 -24.47 12.95 -3.89
CA PHE A 166 -24.49 14.35 -4.32
C PHE A 166 -25.28 14.54 -5.64
N SER A 167 -25.39 13.49 -6.45
CA SER A 167 -26.05 13.53 -7.76
C SER A 167 -27.54 13.16 -7.75
N GLN A 168 -28.08 12.80 -6.59
CA GLN A 168 -29.50 12.54 -6.35
C GLN A 168 -30.24 13.84 -6.02
#